data_AF-A0A1G3QGQ4-F1
#
_entry.id   AF-A0A1G3QGQ4-F1
#
_cell.length_a   1.000
_cell.length_b   1.000
_cell.length_c   1.000
_cell.angle_alpha   90.00
_cell.angle_beta   90.00
_cell.angle_gamma   90.00
#
_symmetry.space_group_name_H-M   'P 1'
#
loop_
_entity.id
_entity.type
_entity.pdbx_description
1 polymer ?
#
loop_
_entity_poly.entity_id
_entity_poly.type
_entity_poly.pdbx_seq_one_letter_code
_entity_poly.pdbx_strand_id
1 'polypeptide(L)'
;MIRNDGARQYFEKLKIVEKFCSGDIETAKRILKGEFTDIIVIKGRFKDGLEENFGLFLVFISRITRAVVASRSVISHTASVFHHKPFDNWKNFFSKLEREISEADVDTEKMEVLDNVLERLNELKFFTSVFEWVENNDIMNLTDRFQKVVNNVLQIEDSHVVLDFENITSLVLYEEKGIKPV
;
A
#
# COMPACT_ATOMS: atom_id res chain seq x y z
N MET A 1 6.93 13.61 38.24
CA MET A 1 6.44 12.34 37.65
C MET A 1 6.36 12.38 36.10
N ILE A 2 7.19 13.15 35.38
CA ILE A 2 7.00 13.36 33.92
C ILE A 2 8.12 12.73 33.04
N ARG A 3 9.25 12.31 33.63
CA ARG A 3 10.42 11.83 32.87
C ARG A 3 10.40 10.35 32.45
N ASN A 4 9.63 9.49 33.12
CA ASN A 4 9.65 8.04 32.86
C ASN A 4 8.78 7.63 31.65
N ASP A 5 7.75 8.40 31.31
CA ASP A 5 6.81 8.01 30.25
C ASP A 5 7.40 8.19 28.85
N GLY A 6 8.20 9.24 28.63
CA GLY A 6 8.86 9.48 27.34
C GLY A 6 9.89 8.40 26.98
N ALA A 7 10.70 7.97 27.95
CA ALA A 7 11.67 6.89 27.75
C ALA A 7 10.96 5.56 27.45
N ARG A 8 9.89 5.24 28.19
CA ARG A 8 9.09 4.03 27.97
C ARG A 8 8.45 4.02 26.58
N GLN A 9 7.78 5.10 26.19
CA GLN A 9 7.17 5.22 24.86
C GLN A 9 8.21 5.10 23.75
N TYR A 10 9.39 5.70 23.92
CA TYR A 10 10.48 5.56 22.97
C TYR A 10 10.90 4.09 22.80
N PHE A 11 11.11 3.35 23.89
CA PHE A 11 11.49 1.93 23.80
C PHE A 11 10.38 1.05 23.22
N GLU A 12 9.11 1.36 23.50
CA GLU A 12 7.97 0.65 22.90
C GLU A 12 7.93 0.85 21.39
N LYS A 13 8.07 2.10 20.91
CA LYS A 13 8.17 2.41 19.47
C LYS A 13 9.39 1.77 18.82
N LEU A 14 10.56 1.80 19.49
CA LEU A 14 11.78 1.16 19.00
C LEU A 14 11.59 -0.33 18.76
N LYS A 15 10.99 -1.05 19.72
CA LYS A 15 10.71 -2.49 19.59
C LYS A 15 9.76 -2.82 18.44
N ILE A 16 8.85 -1.92 18.10
CA ILE A 16 7.94 -2.11 16.96
C ILE A 16 8.73 -1.97 15.66
N VAL A 17 9.45 -0.86 15.49
CA VAL A 17 10.22 -0.57 14.29
C VAL A 17 11.35 -1.57 14.08
N GLU A 18 12.02 -2.01 15.15
CA GLU A 18 13.05 -3.05 15.12
C GLU A 18 12.55 -4.35 14.46
N LYS A 19 11.28 -4.72 14.67
CA LYS A 19 10.68 -5.89 14.01
C LYS A 19 10.59 -5.71 12.50
N PHE A 20 10.25 -4.51 12.03
CA PHE A 20 10.29 -4.18 10.60
C PHE A 20 11.71 -4.18 10.04
N CYS A 21 12.70 -3.96 10.90
CA CYS A 21 14.12 -3.94 10.56
C CYS A 21 14.82 -5.31 10.71
N SER A 22 14.08 -6.39 10.92
CA SER A 22 14.65 -7.73 11.17
C SER A 22 15.70 -7.76 12.30
N GLY A 23 15.53 -6.90 13.33
CA GLY A 23 16.46 -6.79 14.46
C GLY A 23 17.58 -5.75 14.29
N ASP A 24 17.67 -5.05 13.16
CA ASP A 24 18.64 -3.95 13.00
C ASP A 24 18.20 -2.70 13.77
N ILE A 25 18.75 -2.58 14.98
CA ILE A 25 18.50 -1.47 15.90
C ILE A 25 18.99 -0.12 15.35
N GLU A 26 20.07 -0.07 14.58
CA GLU A 26 20.60 1.20 14.06
C GLU A 26 19.69 1.75 12.97
N THR A 27 19.21 0.89 12.06
CA THR A 27 18.18 1.25 11.09
C THR A 27 16.87 1.65 11.78
N ALA A 28 16.45 0.91 12.81
CA ALA A 28 15.25 1.24 13.57
C ALA A 28 15.33 2.63 14.25
N LYS A 29 16.50 2.99 14.81
CA LYS A 29 16.73 4.34 15.36
C LYS A 29 16.62 5.43 14.29
N ARG A 30 17.15 5.20 13.08
CA ARG A 30 17.05 6.15 11.97
C ARG A 30 15.60 6.38 11.54
N ILE A 31 14.80 5.31 11.46
CA ILE A 31 13.36 5.40 11.17
C ILE A 31 12.62 6.18 12.27
N LEU A 32 12.89 5.89 13.55
CA LEU A 32 12.28 6.63 14.67
C LEU A 32 12.58 8.13 14.64
N LYS A 33 13.77 8.51 14.14
CA LYS A 33 14.16 9.92 13.97
C LYS A 33 13.56 10.56 12.70
N GLY A 34 12.88 9.78 11.86
CA GLY A 34 12.38 10.25 10.56
C GLY A 34 13.47 10.41 9.49
N GLU A 35 14.66 9.87 9.71
CA GLU A 35 15.81 9.96 8.79
C GLU A 35 15.73 8.92 7.65
N PHE A 36 14.82 7.95 7.76
CA PHE A 36 14.62 6.90 6.76
C PHE A 36 13.14 6.49 6.70
N THR A 37 12.54 6.63 5.52
CA THR A 37 11.22 6.08 5.21
C THR A 37 11.37 4.67 4.66
N ASP A 38 10.96 3.67 5.42
CA ASP A 38 11.15 2.25 5.14
C ASP A 38 9.95 1.57 4.45
N ILE A 39 8.82 2.28 4.30
CA ILE A 39 7.62 1.76 3.64
C ILE A 39 7.31 2.59 2.39
N ILE A 40 7.02 1.89 1.29
CA ILE A 40 6.44 2.45 0.08
C ILE A 40 4.94 2.14 0.12
N VAL A 41 4.11 3.16 -0.02
CA VAL A 41 2.65 3.03 -0.16
C VAL A 41 2.29 3.28 -1.61
N ILE A 42 1.77 2.27 -2.30
CA ILE A 42 1.26 2.39 -3.66
C ILE A 42 -0.26 2.52 -3.60
N LYS A 43 -0.80 3.61 -4.13
CA LYS A 43 -2.24 3.91 -4.21
C LYS A 43 -2.66 3.87 -5.66
N GLY A 44 -3.66 3.07 -5.99
CA GLY A 44 -4.16 2.99 -7.35
C GLY A 44 -5.67 3.02 -7.41
N ARG A 45 -6.19 3.57 -8.51
CA ARG A 45 -7.57 3.41 -8.94
C ARG A 45 -7.58 2.84 -10.34
N PHE A 46 -8.64 2.13 -10.68
CA PHE A 46 -8.83 1.64 -12.03
C PHE A 46 -10.30 1.61 -12.43
N LYS A 47 -10.53 1.62 -13.73
CA LYS A 47 -11.80 1.25 -14.35
C LYS A 47 -11.53 0.36 -15.56
N ASP A 48 -12.37 -0.60 -15.83
CA ASP A 48 -12.27 -1.37 -17.07
C ASP A 48 -12.75 -0.57 -18.30
N GLY A 49 -12.45 -1.06 -19.49
CA GLY A 49 -12.82 -0.41 -20.74
C GLY A 49 -14.32 -0.32 -21.00
N LEU A 50 -15.11 -1.22 -20.40
CA LEU A 50 -16.58 -1.23 -20.48
C LEU A 50 -17.25 -0.35 -19.40
N GLU A 51 -16.47 0.18 -18.46
CA GLU A 51 -16.94 0.93 -17.28
C GLU A 51 -17.96 0.14 -16.42
N GLU A 52 -17.81 -1.18 -16.38
CA GLU A 52 -18.60 -2.08 -15.54
C GLU A 52 -17.91 -2.37 -14.21
N ASN A 53 -16.58 -2.26 -14.16
CA ASN A 53 -15.79 -2.51 -12.96
C ASN A 53 -14.94 -1.28 -12.62
N PHE A 54 -15.15 -0.74 -11.43
CA PHE A 54 -14.37 0.33 -10.85
C PHE A 54 -13.69 -0.19 -9.59
N GLY A 55 -12.43 0.17 -9.38
CA GLY A 55 -11.74 -0.29 -8.19
C GLY A 55 -10.67 0.65 -7.67
N LEU A 56 -10.33 0.43 -6.40
CA LEU A 56 -9.16 1.00 -5.74
C LEU A 56 -8.30 -0.13 -5.23
N PHE A 57 -7.00 0.12 -5.15
CA PHE A 57 -6.08 -0.75 -4.45
C PHE A 57 -5.04 0.08 -3.69
N LEU A 58 -4.56 -0.51 -2.61
CA LEU A 58 -3.51 0.04 -1.78
C LEU A 58 -2.54 -1.07 -1.41
N VAL A 59 -1.24 -0.82 -1.56
CA VAL A 59 -0.18 -1.79 -1.23
C VAL A 59 0.88 -1.11 -0.39
N PHE A 60 1.26 -1.73 0.72
CA PHE A 60 2.37 -1.31 1.58
C PHE A 60 3.54 -2.26 1.37
N ILE A 61 4.68 -1.74 0.95
CA ILE A 61 5.88 -2.53 0.63
C ILE A 61 7.03 -2.09 1.55
N SER A 62 7.67 -3.05 2.21
CA SER A 62 8.86 -2.80 3.01
C SER A 62 10.10 -2.72 2.12
N ARG A 63 10.87 -1.64 2.26
CA ARG A 63 12.20 -1.49 1.65
C ARG A 63 13.24 -2.40 2.29
N ILE A 64 13.04 -2.80 3.54
CA ILE A 64 14.00 -3.60 4.30
C ILE A 64 13.85 -5.08 3.93
N THR A 65 12.63 -5.62 4.08
CA THR A 65 12.37 -7.04 3.81
C THR A 65 12.12 -7.31 2.33
N ARG A 66 11.93 -6.26 1.51
CA ARG A 66 11.56 -6.35 0.10
C ARG A 66 10.34 -7.25 -0.11
N ALA A 67 9.33 -7.05 0.72
CA ALA A 67 8.09 -7.81 0.71
C ALA A 67 6.89 -6.88 0.91
N VAL A 68 5.72 -7.36 0.49
CA VAL A 68 4.45 -6.71 0.81
C VAL A 68 4.16 -6.92 2.30
N VAL A 69 3.87 -5.82 2.99
CA VAL A 69 3.51 -5.82 4.42
C VAL A 69 2.00 -5.97 4.59
N ALA A 70 1.24 -5.30 3.74
CA ALA A 70 -0.21 -5.37 3.68
C ALA A 70 -0.68 -4.86 2.32
N SER A 71 -1.82 -5.36 1.86
CA SER A 71 -2.53 -4.81 0.71
C SER A 71 -4.02 -4.90 0.93
N ARG A 72 -4.77 -4.09 0.19
CA ARG A 72 -6.22 -4.14 0.16
C ARG A 72 -6.77 -3.53 -1.10
N SER A 73 -7.86 -4.07 -1.60
CA SER A 73 -8.58 -3.54 -2.75
C SER A 73 -10.08 -3.45 -2.49
N VAL A 74 -10.75 -2.69 -3.34
CA VAL A 74 -12.21 -2.68 -3.46
C VAL A 74 -12.53 -2.68 -4.94
N ILE A 75 -13.52 -3.48 -5.33
CA ILE A 75 -14.02 -3.57 -6.70
C ILE A 75 -15.53 -3.46 -6.61
N SER A 76 -16.11 -2.59 -7.43
CA SER A 76 -17.54 -2.28 -7.42
C SER A 76 -18.02 -1.96 -8.83
N HIS A 77 -19.33 -2.11 -9.04
CA HIS A 77 -20.02 -1.62 -10.21
C HIS A 77 -20.38 -0.13 -10.13
N THR A 78 -20.02 0.55 -9.04
CA THR A 78 -20.36 1.96 -8.81
C THR A 78 -19.24 2.89 -9.25
N ALA A 79 -19.54 3.79 -10.19
CA ALA A 79 -18.57 4.77 -10.71
C ALA A 79 -18.01 5.73 -9.64
N SER A 80 -18.69 5.91 -8.49
CA SER A 80 -18.20 6.72 -7.37
C SER A 80 -16.83 6.26 -6.86
N VAL A 81 -16.55 4.96 -6.93
CA VAL A 81 -15.27 4.38 -6.52
C VAL A 81 -14.12 5.02 -7.31
N PHE A 82 -14.28 5.25 -8.61
CA PHE A 82 -13.23 5.81 -9.44
C PHE A 82 -12.94 7.30 -9.17
N HIS A 83 -13.82 8.02 -8.47
CA HIS A 83 -13.59 9.43 -8.13
C HIS A 83 -12.53 9.63 -7.04
N HIS A 84 -12.15 8.57 -6.30
CA HIS A 84 -11.12 8.64 -5.28
C HIS A 84 -9.73 8.71 -5.91
N LYS A 85 -9.10 9.87 -5.82
CA LYS A 85 -7.82 10.14 -6.50
C LYS A 85 -6.65 9.55 -5.72
N PRO A 86 -5.71 8.84 -6.39
CA PRO A 86 -4.55 8.26 -5.72
C PRO A 86 -3.58 9.33 -5.19
N PHE A 87 -3.66 10.58 -5.67
CA PHE A 87 -2.83 11.70 -5.20
C PHE A 87 -3.19 12.22 -3.80
N ASP A 88 -4.30 11.77 -3.22
CA ASP A 88 -4.63 12.07 -1.83
C ASP A 88 -3.64 11.38 -0.90
N ASN A 89 -3.46 11.95 0.31
CA ASN A 89 -2.68 11.30 1.35
C ASN A 89 -3.20 9.89 1.64
N TRP A 90 -2.30 8.94 1.82
CA TRP A 90 -2.62 7.52 1.97
C TRP A 90 -3.65 7.22 3.08
N LYS A 91 -3.65 7.99 4.17
CA LYS A 91 -4.61 7.81 5.27
C LYS A 91 -6.04 8.10 4.81
N ASN A 92 -6.21 9.20 4.06
CA ASN A 92 -7.49 9.58 3.50
C ASN A 92 -7.93 8.60 2.41
N PHE A 93 -6.99 8.17 1.56
CA PHE A 93 -7.26 7.18 0.53
C PHE A 93 -7.71 5.84 1.13
N PHE A 94 -7.01 5.35 2.16
CA PHE A 94 -7.37 4.15 2.90
C PHE A 94 -8.77 4.27 3.52
N SER A 95 -9.07 5.38 4.20
CA SER A 95 -10.39 5.57 4.81
C SER A 95 -11.52 5.61 3.79
N LYS A 96 -11.27 6.17 2.59
CA LYS A 96 -12.23 6.13 1.47
C LYS A 96 -12.41 4.69 0.97
N LEU A 97 -11.32 3.95 0.79
CA LEU A 97 -11.35 2.54 0.39
C LEU A 97 -12.18 1.70 1.38
N GLU A 98 -11.92 1.81 2.68
CA GLU A 98 -12.70 1.11 3.71
C GLU A 98 -14.19 1.45 3.66
N ARG A 99 -14.50 2.72 3.43
CA ARG A 99 -15.88 3.17 3.33
C ARG A 99 -16.57 2.54 2.13
N GLU A 100 -15.95 2.53 0.95
CA GLU A 100 -16.53 1.87 -0.23
C GLU A 100 -16.71 0.37 0.01
N ILE A 101 -15.79 -0.31 0.71
CA ILE A 101 -15.98 -1.72 1.10
C ILE A 101 -17.24 -1.91 1.95
N SER A 102 -17.55 -0.97 2.85
CA SER A 102 -18.71 -1.07 3.74
C SER A 102 -20.03 -0.59 3.14
N GLU A 103 -19.99 0.29 2.14
CA GLU A 103 -21.17 1.04 1.66
C GLU A 103 -21.54 0.73 0.19
N ALA A 104 -20.59 0.31 -0.65
CA ALA A 104 -20.84 0.09 -2.07
C ALA A 104 -21.34 -1.32 -2.39
N ASP A 105 -21.90 -1.49 -3.58
CA ASP A 105 -22.16 -2.81 -4.16
C ASP A 105 -20.83 -3.39 -4.65
N VAL A 106 -20.20 -4.21 -3.81
CA VAL A 106 -18.84 -4.72 -4.02
C VAL A 106 -18.82 -6.13 -4.57
N ASP A 107 -17.89 -6.39 -5.48
CA ASP A 107 -17.61 -7.71 -6.01
C ASP A 107 -16.53 -8.39 -5.13
N THR A 108 -17.00 -9.11 -4.11
CA THR A 108 -16.11 -9.72 -3.12
C THR A 108 -15.21 -10.80 -3.71
N GLU A 109 -15.67 -11.51 -4.75
CA GLU A 109 -14.88 -12.55 -5.42
C GLU A 109 -13.70 -11.92 -6.15
N LYS A 110 -13.94 -10.89 -6.97
CA LYS A 110 -12.84 -10.18 -7.65
C LYS A 110 -11.90 -9.50 -6.65
N MET A 111 -12.43 -8.94 -5.56
CA MET A 111 -11.61 -8.38 -4.49
C MET A 111 -10.67 -9.41 -3.89
N GLU A 112 -11.17 -10.60 -3.55
CA GLU A 112 -10.36 -11.68 -2.98
C GLU A 112 -9.25 -12.12 -3.96
N VAL A 113 -9.56 -12.28 -5.26
CA VAL A 113 -8.54 -12.66 -6.24
C VAL A 113 -7.49 -11.57 -6.40
N LEU A 114 -7.88 -10.29 -6.45
CA LEU A 114 -6.93 -9.18 -6.54
C LEU A 114 -6.07 -9.06 -5.27
N ASP A 115 -6.68 -9.11 -4.10
CA ASP A 115 -5.96 -9.03 -2.82
C ASP A 115 -4.94 -10.16 -2.68
N ASN A 116 -5.28 -11.39 -3.03
CA ASN A 116 -4.36 -12.53 -3.01
C ASN A 116 -3.11 -12.32 -3.91
N VAL A 117 -3.28 -11.67 -5.07
CA VAL A 117 -2.16 -11.35 -5.95
C VAL A 117 -1.38 -10.15 -5.45
N LEU A 118 -2.05 -9.14 -4.90
CA LEU A 118 -1.41 -7.96 -4.31
C LEU A 118 -0.54 -8.33 -3.11
N GLU A 119 -1.00 -9.25 -2.25
CA GLU A 119 -0.24 -9.76 -1.10
C GLU A 119 1.04 -10.50 -1.53
N ARG A 120 1.01 -11.10 -2.73
CA ARG A 120 2.11 -11.90 -3.30
C ARG A 120 2.86 -11.18 -4.41
N LEU A 121 2.77 -9.85 -4.48
CA LEU A 121 3.46 -9.06 -5.52
C LEU A 121 4.97 -9.35 -5.56
N ASN A 122 5.58 -9.65 -4.41
CA ASN A 122 7.01 -9.99 -4.32
C ASN A 122 7.40 -11.27 -5.06
N GLU A 123 6.45 -12.11 -5.46
CA GLU A 123 6.69 -13.29 -6.30
C GLU A 123 6.72 -12.95 -7.80
N LEU A 124 6.24 -11.76 -8.19
CA LEU A 124 6.21 -11.33 -9.58
C LEU A 124 7.59 -10.82 -10.02
N LYS A 125 7.99 -11.20 -11.24
CA LYS A 125 9.32 -10.87 -11.79
C LYS A 125 9.64 -9.38 -11.81
N PHE A 126 8.64 -8.50 -11.95
CA PHE A 126 8.85 -7.06 -12.02
C PHE A 126 9.02 -6.41 -10.64
N PHE A 127 8.73 -7.12 -9.55
CA PHE A 127 8.65 -6.51 -8.22
C PHE A 127 9.97 -5.87 -7.77
N THR A 128 11.10 -6.47 -8.15
CA THR A 128 12.42 -5.90 -7.86
C THR A 128 12.64 -4.53 -8.50
N SER A 129 11.98 -4.24 -9.63
CA SER A 129 12.03 -2.95 -10.32
C SER A 129 11.15 -1.87 -9.66
N VAL A 130 10.19 -2.24 -8.80
CA VAL A 130 9.34 -1.27 -8.07
C VAL A 130 10.19 -0.29 -7.27
N PHE A 131 11.25 -0.78 -6.63
CA PHE A 131 12.14 0.05 -5.81
C PHE A 131 12.87 1.09 -6.65
N GLU A 132 13.40 0.69 -7.81
CA GLU A 132 14.07 1.59 -8.76
C GLU A 132 13.09 2.64 -9.32
N TRP A 133 11.88 2.22 -9.70
CA TRP A 133 10.88 3.16 -10.22
C TRP A 133 10.44 4.17 -9.17
N VAL A 134 10.27 3.75 -7.92
CA VAL A 134 9.94 4.67 -6.82
C VAL A 134 11.10 5.64 -6.55
N GLU A 135 12.35 5.17 -6.58
CA GLU A 135 13.53 6.03 -6.40
C GLU A 135 13.67 7.07 -7.51
N ASN A 136 13.34 6.70 -8.75
CA ASN A 136 13.42 7.57 -9.92
C ASN A 136 12.14 8.38 -10.20
N ASN A 137 11.11 8.28 -9.34
CA ASN A 137 9.76 8.84 -9.58
C ASN A 137 9.14 8.42 -10.93
N ASP A 138 9.41 7.18 -11.35
CA ASP A 138 8.91 6.60 -12.59
C ASP A 138 7.49 6.03 -12.40
N ILE A 139 6.54 6.95 -12.24
CA ILE A 139 5.11 6.62 -12.06
C ILE A 139 4.54 5.93 -13.31
N MET A 140 5.08 6.22 -14.49
CA MET A 140 4.62 5.63 -15.75
C MET A 140 4.87 4.12 -15.78
N ASN A 141 6.08 3.68 -15.46
CA ASN A 141 6.38 2.24 -15.39
C ASN A 141 5.61 1.55 -14.27
N LEU A 142 5.44 2.19 -13.10
CA LEU A 142 4.57 1.64 -12.04
C LEU A 142 3.14 1.45 -12.54
N THR A 143 2.57 2.47 -13.18
CA THR A 143 1.18 2.44 -13.67
C THR A 143 1.00 1.36 -14.74
N ASP A 144 1.89 1.27 -15.74
CA ASP A 144 1.83 0.24 -16.79
C ASP A 144 1.89 -1.18 -16.21
N ARG A 145 2.73 -1.41 -15.20
CA ARG A 145 2.84 -2.74 -14.58
C ARG A 145 1.64 -3.09 -13.73
N PHE A 146 1.14 -2.16 -12.94
CA PHE A 146 -0.06 -2.41 -12.14
C PHE A 146 -1.30 -2.56 -13.02
N GLN A 147 -1.39 -1.87 -14.16
CA GLN A 147 -2.42 -2.12 -15.17
C GLN A 147 -2.36 -3.55 -15.70
N LYS A 148 -1.17 -4.07 -16.00
CA LYS A 148 -1.01 -5.48 -16.41
C LYS A 148 -1.42 -6.45 -15.29
N VAL A 149 -1.13 -6.13 -14.03
CA VAL A 149 -1.59 -6.94 -12.89
C VAL A 149 -3.12 -6.95 -12.84
N VAL A 150 -3.76 -5.78 -12.84
CA VAL A 150 -5.23 -5.66 -12.80
C VAL A 150 -5.88 -6.40 -13.97
N ASN A 151 -5.41 -6.17 -15.20
CA ASN A 151 -5.96 -6.82 -16.40
C ASN A 151 -5.86 -8.35 -16.33
N ASN A 152 -4.68 -8.86 -15.95
CA ASN A 152 -4.46 -10.30 -15.85
C ASN A 152 -5.28 -10.95 -14.73
N VAL A 153 -5.43 -10.27 -13.59
CA VAL A 153 -6.16 -10.81 -12.45
C VAL A 153 -7.66 -10.83 -12.72
N LEU A 154 -8.20 -9.72 -13.24
CA LEU A 154 -9.62 -9.57 -13.50
C LEU A 154 -10.07 -10.16 -14.84
N GLN A 155 -9.14 -10.70 -15.64
CA GLN A 155 -9.39 -11.24 -16.97
C GLN A 155 -10.08 -10.22 -17.90
N ILE A 156 -9.65 -8.96 -17.82
CA ILE A 156 -10.17 -7.86 -18.65
C ILE A 156 -9.13 -7.44 -19.70
N GLU A 157 -9.59 -7.12 -20.91
CA GLU A 157 -8.71 -6.79 -22.03
C GLU A 157 -8.00 -5.45 -21.80
N ASP A 158 -8.74 -4.45 -21.34
CA ASP A 158 -8.23 -3.11 -21.11
C ASP A 158 -8.78 -2.52 -19.81
N SER A 159 -7.92 -1.78 -19.12
CA SER A 159 -8.29 -0.98 -17.97
C SER A 159 -7.50 0.31 -17.97
N HIS A 160 -8.11 1.35 -17.43
CA HIS A 160 -7.44 2.61 -17.18
C HIS A 160 -7.02 2.68 -15.71
N VAL A 161 -5.73 2.46 -15.45
CA VAL A 161 -5.14 2.61 -14.12
C VAL A 161 -4.55 4.01 -13.95
N VAL A 162 -4.80 4.60 -12.78
CA VAL A 162 -4.09 5.79 -12.31
C VAL A 162 -3.51 5.47 -10.94
N LEU A 163 -2.22 5.74 -10.76
CA LEU A 163 -1.49 5.38 -9.55
C LEU A 163 -0.60 6.53 -9.09
N ASP A 164 -0.35 6.55 -7.79
CA ASP A 164 0.62 7.40 -7.12
C ASP A 164 1.28 6.62 -5.98
N PHE A 165 2.39 7.10 -5.46
CA PHE A 165 3.04 6.48 -4.32
C PHE A 165 3.48 7.50 -3.26
N GLU A 166 3.57 7.04 -2.01
CA GLU A 166 4.10 7.79 -0.88
C GLU A 166 5.18 6.98 -0.16
N ASN A 167 6.21 7.67 0.35
CA ASN A 167 7.19 7.05 1.23
C ASN A 167 6.87 7.42 2.67
N ILE A 168 6.67 6.42 3.53
CA ILE A 168 6.34 6.60 4.94
C ILE A 168 7.27 5.75 5.82
N THR A 169 7.16 5.93 7.14
CA THR A 169 7.80 5.04 8.11
C THR A 169 6.86 3.92 8.54
N SER A 170 7.39 2.75 8.86
CA SER A 170 6.66 1.66 9.51
C SER A 170 6.04 2.07 10.86
N LEU A 171 6.65 3.03 11.56
CA LEU A 171 6.06 3.62 12.76
C LEU A 171 4.70 4.28 12.46
N VAL A 172 4.66 5.15 11.45
CA VAL A 172 3.41 5.81 11.02
C VAL A 172 2.37 4.78 10.59
N LEU A 173 2.77 3.72 9.87
CA LEU A 173 1.87 2.64 9.49
C LEU A 173 1.26 1.94 10.73
N TYR A 174 2.10 1.64 11.72
CA TYR A 174 1.68 1.01 12.96
C TYR A 174 0.78 1.91 13.82
N GLU A 175 1.14 3.18 14.00
CA GLU A 175 0.38 4.12 14.83
C GLU A 175 -1.02 4.37 14.27
N GLU A 176 -1.17 4.38 12.95
CA GLU A 176 -2.42 4.70 12.27
C GLU A 176 -3.33 3.48 12.05
N LYS A 177 -2.73 2.29 11.84
CA LYS A 177 -3.48 1.09 11.42
C LYS A 177 -3.19 -0.17 12.23
N GLY A 178 -2.23 -0.13 13.16
CA GLY A 178 -1.83 -1.30 13.95
C GLY A 178 -1.19 -2.43 13.13
N ILE A 179 -0.85 -2.16 11.87
CA ILE A 179 -0.24 -3.13 10.95
C ILE A 179 1.19 -3.42 11.43
N LYS A 180 1.52 -4.70 11.52
CA LYS A 180 2.80 -5.25 11.97
C LYS A 180 3.49 -5.96 10.81
N PRO A 181 4.81 -6.18 10.86
CA PRO A 181 5.46 -7.01 9.87
C PRO A 181 4.94 -8.45 10.01
N VAL A 182 4.79 -9.13 8.88
CA VAL A 182 4.45 -10.56 8.80
C VAL A 182 5.64 -11.40 9.28
#